data_AF-A0A945DWR6-F1
#
_entry.id   AF-A0A945DWR6-F1
#
_cell.length_a   1.000
_cell.length_b   1.000
_cell.length_c   1.000
_cell.angle_alpha   90.00
_cell.angle_beta   90.00
_cell.angle_gamma   90.00
#
_symmetry.space_group_name_H-M   'P 1'
#
loop_
_entity.id
_entity.type
_entity.pdbx_description
1 polymer ?
#
loop_
_entity_poly.entity_id
_entity_poly.type
_entity_poly.pdbx_seq_one_letter_code
_entity_poly.pdbx_strand_id
1 'polypeptide(L)' 'MSFEVPKKLEREINRLVKNYPEKRSASLMVLHAMQDEFGHISPKAEKWAADKLELQPINIHELVTFYP' A
#
# COMPACT_ATOMS: atom_id res chain seq x y z
N MET A 1 -2.35 14.81 12.46
CA MET A 1 -1.90 15.08 11.07
C MET A 1 -2.35 13.94 10.19
N SER A 2 -3.52 14.11 9.55
CA SER A 2 -4.20 13.14 8.69
C SER A 2 -3.31 12.75 7.50
N PHE A 3 -3.15 11.45 7.26
CA PHE A 3 -2.64 10.94 6.00
C PHE A 3 -3.88 10.63 5.15
N GLU A 4 -4.06 11.36 4.06
CA GLU A 4 -5.22 11.22 3.18
C GLU A 4 -4.76 10.72 1.83
N VAL A 5 -5.26 9.54 1.45
CA VAL A 5 -5.04 8.98 0.13
C VAL A 5 -6.04 9.60 -0.84
N PRO A 6 -5.60 10.17 -1.97
CA PRO A 6 -6.50 10.70 -2.99
C PRO A 6 -7.51 9.63 -3.44
N LYS A 7 -8.78 10.01 -3.62
CA LYS A 7 -9.84 9.08 -4.06
C LYS A 7 -9.52 8.37 -5.37
N LYS A 8 -8.70 8.99 -6.23
CA LYS A 8 -8.22 8.39 -7.48
C LYS A 8 -7.29 7.20 -7.18
N LEU A 9 -6.26 7.41 -6.36
CA LEU A 9 -5.32 6.39 -5.93
C LEU A 9 -6.04 5.26 -5.19
N GLU A 10 -6.98 5.58 -4.30
CA GLU A 10 -7.72 4.54 -3.58
C GLU A 10 -8.53 3.63 -4.53
N ARG A 11 -9.17 4.19 -5.58
CA ARG A 11 -9.89 3.40 -6.58
C ARG A 11 -8.95 2.50 -7.38
N GLU A 12 -7.75 2.97 -7.68
CA GLU A 12 -6.72 2.19 -8.36
C GLU A 12 -6.22 1.05 -7.49
N ILE A 13 -5.87 1.32 -6.23
CA ILE A 13 -5.51 0.30 -5.24
C ILE A 13 -6.63 -0.75 -5.10
N ASN A 14 -7.90 -0.34 -5.00
CA ASN A 14 -9.03 -1.26 -4.94
C ASN A 14 -9.13 -2.16 -6.18
N ARG A 15 -8.78 -1.66 -7.37
CA ARG A 15 -8.74 -2.47 -8.60
C ARG A 15 -7.56 -3.43 -8.60
N LEU A 16 -6.38 -2.97 -8.19
CA LEU A 16 -5.18 -3.79 -8.07
C LEU A 16 -5.44 -4.96 -7.11
N VAL A 17 -5.96 -4.70 -5.91
CA VAL A 17 -6.24 -5.74 -4.91
C VAL A 17 -7.22 -6.79 -5.42
N LYS A 18 -8.22 -6.42 -6.22
CA LYS A 18 -9.18 -7.36 -6.82
C LYS A 18 -8.56 -8.32 -7.84
N ASN A 19 -7.41 -7.99 -8.42
CA ASN A 19 -6.73 -8.85 -9.38
C ASN A 19 -5.92 -9.97 -8.71
N TYR A 20 -5.79 -9.94 -7.37
CA TYR A 20 -5.04 -10.94 -6.62
C TYR A 20 -5.98 -11.80 -5.78
N PRO A 21 -5.79 -13.13 -5.77
CA PRO A 21 -6.57 -14.02 -4.90
C PRO A 21 -6.27 -13.81 -3.41
N GLU A 22 -5.06 -13.35 -3.09
CA GLU A 22 -4.65 -13.01 -1.72
C GLU A 22 -4.27 -11.53 -1.63
N LYS A 23 -4.75 -10.85 -0.58
CA LYS A 23 -4.45 -9.42 -0.35
C LYS A 23 -2.94 -9.17 -0.16
N ARG A 24 -2.23 -10.11 0.47
CA ARG A 24 -0.77 -10.03 0.65
C ARG A 24 -0.01 -9.98 -0.67
N SER A 25 -0.48 -10.68 -1.69
CA SER A 25 0.14 -10.67 -3.02
C SER A 25 -0.02 -9.32 -3.72
N ALA A 26 -1.03 -8.54 -3.35
CA ALA A 26 -1.22 -7.17 -3.86
C ALA A 26 -0.31 -6.14 -3.18
N SER A 27 0.33 -6.46 -2.04
CA SER A 27 1.10 -5.49 -1.23
C SER A 27 2.14 -4.74 -2.04
N LEU A 28 2.90 -5.43 -2.89
CA LEU A 28 3.93 -4.80 -3.72
C LEU A 28 3.32 -3.79 -4.70
N MET A 29 2.22 -4.15 -5.37
CA MET A 29 1.54 -3.25 -6.31
C MET A 29 0.93 -2.03 -5.62
N VAL A 30 0.39 -2.22 -4.41
CA VAL A 30 -0.15 -1.13 -3.60
C VAL A 30 0.95 -0.17 -3.16
N LEU A 31 2.10 -0.71 -2.74
CA LEU A 31 3.27 0.10 -2.38
C LEU A 31 3.79 0.88 -3.59
N HIS A 32 3.95 0.25 -4.76
CA HIS A 32 4.35 0.99 -5.97
C HIS A 32 3.37 2.12 -6.31
N ALA A 33 2.06 1.87 -6.29
CA ALA A 33 1.07 2.91 -6.56
C ALA A 33 1.14 4.08 -5.56
N MET A 34 1.45 3.80 -4.29
CA MET A 34 1.67 4.85 -3.29
C MET A 34 2.97 5.62 -3.53
N GLN A 35 4.04 4.93 -3.88
CA GLN A 35 5.33 5.55 -4.16
C GLN A 35 5.25 6.45 -5.40
N ASP A 36 4.51 6.04 -6.43
CA ASP A 36 4.28 6.84 -7.63
C ASP A 36 3.50 8.13 -7.33
N GLU A 37 2.50 8.08 -6.44
CA GLU A 37 1.69 9.25 -6.07
C GLU A 37 2.42 10.20 -5.11
N PHE A 38 3.14 9.66 -4.11
CA PHE A 38 3.76 10.45 -3.04
C PHE A 38 5.27 10.67 -3.23
N GLY A 39 5.89 10.05 -4.23
CA GLY A 39 7.33 10.04 -4.51
C GLY A 39 8.16 9.19 -3.54
N HIS A 40 7.60 8.76 -2.41
CA HIS A 40 8.25 7.93 -1.39
C HIS A 40 7.20 7.22 -0.53
N ILE A 41 7.61 6.13 0.12
CA ILE A 41 6.79 5.46 1.13
C ILE A 41 7.15 6.03 2.50
N SER A 42 6.18 6.71 3.12
CA SER A 42 6.30 7.17 4.50
C SER A 42 5.72 6.12 5.47
N PRO A 43 6.10 6.13 6.76
CA PRO A 43 5.52 5.22 7.75
C PRO A 43 3.98 5.30 7.87
N LYS A 44 3.39 6.46 7.53
CA LYS A 44 1.94 6.62 7.49
C LYS A 44 1.32 5.92 6.27
N ALA A 45 2.00 5.96 5.13
CA ALA A 45 1.60 5.22 3.93
C ALA A 45 1.69 3.70 4.16
N GLU A 46 2.76 3.23 4.80
CA GLU A 46 2.89 1.81 5.20
C GLU A 46 1.72 1.36 6.07
N LYS A 47 1.39 2.15 7.11
CA LYS A 47 0.28 1.84 8.00
C LYS A 47 -1.06 1.82 7.26
N TRP A 48 -1.31 2.80 6.40
CA TRP A 48 -2.53 2.83 5.59
C TRP A 48 -2.61 1.61 4.66
N ALA A 49 -1.50 1.23 4.00
CA ALA A 49 -1.46 0.06 3.12
C ALA A 49 -1.73 -1.23 3.90
N ALA A 50 -1.17 -1.36 5.10
CA ALA A 50 -1.42 -2.48 6.00
C ALA A 50 -2.91 -2.56 6.37
N ASP A 51 -3.51 -1.45 6.80
CA ASP A 51 -4.94 -1.38 7.14
C ASP A 51 -5.81 -1.74 5.91
N LYS A 52 -5.45 -1.23 4.72
CA LYS A 52 -6.18 -1.48 3.47
C LYS A 52 -6.15 -2.95 3.04
N LEU A 53 -5.02 -3.60 3.27
CA LEU A 53 -4.79 -5.01 2.91
C LEU A 53 -5.17 -5.97 4.03
N GLU A 54 -5.62 -5.45 5.17
CA GLU A 54 -5.90 -6.22 6.40
C GLU A 54 -4.69 -7.06 6.85
N LEU A 55 -3.51 -6.45 6.77
CA LEU A 55 -2.23 -7.05 7.17
C LEU A 55 -1.68 -6.34 8.40
N GLN A 56 -0.77 -7.02 9.10
CA GLN A 56 0.01 -6.35 10.13
C GLN A 56 1.01 -5.38 9.49
N PRO A 57 1.22 -4.18 10.08
CA PRO A 57 2.19 -3.22 9.57
C PRO A 57 3.59 -3.78 9.37
N ILE A 58 4.01 -4.73 10.22
CA ILE A 58 5.32 -5.39 10.09
C ILE A 58 5.48 -6.11 8.74
N ASN A 59 4.41 -6.73 8.21
CA ASN A 59 4.45 -7.42 6.92
C ASN A 59 4.67 -6.45 5.76
N ILE A 60 4.19 -5.21 5.88
CA ILE A 60 4.43 -4.15 4.89
C ILE A 60 5.84 -3.60 5.05
N HIS A 61 6.28 -3.38 6.28
CA HIS A 61 7.61 -2.88 6.57
C HIS A 61 8.72 -3.82 6.06
N GLU A 62 8.54 -5.13 6.24
CA GLU A 62 9.43 -6.15 5.65
C GLU A 62 9.50 -6.05 4.12
N LEU A 63 8.38 -5.78 3.45
CA LEU A 63 8.36 -5.65 1.98
C LEU A 63 9.08 -4.38 1.51
N VAL A 64 8.86 -3.25 2.17
CA VAL A 64 9.51 -1.97 1.82
C VAL A 64 11.03 -2.04 2.07
N THR A 65 11.45 -2.74 3.12
CA THR A 65 12.88 -2.92 3.41
C THR A 65 13.56 -3.92 2.49
N PHE A 66 12.82 -4.91 1.98
CA PHE A 66 13.34 -5.91 1.04
C PHE A 66 13.30 -5.43 -0.42
N TYR A 67 12.33 -4.61 -0.80
CA TYR A 67 12.12 -4.05 -2.14
C TYR A 67 12.12 -2.52 -2.08
N PRO A 68 13.29 -1.86 -2.23
CA PRO A 68 13.41 -0.39 -2.21
C PRO A 68 12.87 0.30 -3.46
#